data_AF-A0A151BI29-F1
#
_entry.id   AF-A0A151BI29-F1
#
_cell.length_a   1.000
_cell.length_b   1.000
_cell.length_c   1.000
_cell.angle_alpha   90.00
_cell.angle_beta   90.00
_cell.angle_gamma   90.00
#
_symmetry.space_group_name_H-M   'P 1'
#
loop_
_entity.id
_entity.type
_entity.pdbx_description
1 polymer ?
#
loop_
_entity_poly.entity_id
_entity_poly.type
_entity_poly.pdbx_seq_one_letter_code
_entity_poly.pdbx_strand_id
1 'polypeptide(L)' 'MIVISKREQGLQTLPTATIECPKCGNNQAYVWQVQTRGADESSTQFFRCTKCGYTFREYS' A
#
# COMPACT_ATOMS: atom_id res chain seq x y z
N MET A 1 17.41 6.45 24.50
CA MET A 1 17.46 7.01 23.13
C MET A 1 17.36 5.83 22.17
N ILE A 2 16.24 5.69 21.46
CA ILE A 2 16.01 4.55 20.59
C ILE A 2 16.72 4.83 19.25
N VAL A 3 17.76 4.06 18.94
CA VAL A 3 18.49 4.12 17.67
C VAL A 3 17.89 3.06 16.74
N ILE A 4 17.01 3.47 15.82
CA ILE A 4 16.48 2.56 14.80
C ILE A 4 17.42 2.58 13.59
N SER A 5 18.16 1.47 13.43
CA SER A 5 19.01 1.16 12.27
C SER A 5 18.19 1.10 10.98
N LYS A 6 18.31 2.15 10.18
CA LYS A 6 17.62 2.39 8.90
C LYS A 6 18.28 1.62 7.75
N ARG A 7 18.18 0.29 7.63
CA ARG A 7 18.64 -0.41 6.40
C ARG A 7 17.87 -1.65 5.90
N GLU A 8 16.83 -2.14 6.56
CA GLU A 8 16.25 -3.47 6.20
C GLU A 8 14.72 -3.54 6.22
N GLN A 9 14.04 -2.42 5.95
CA GLN A 9 12.59 -2.28 6.11
C GLN A 9 11.93 -1.88 4.78
N GLY A 10 12.31 -2.53 3.68
CA GLY A 10 11.84 -2.16 2.34
C GLY A 10 10.49 -2.76 1.93
N LEU A 11 10.04 -3.84 2.58
CA LEU A 11 8.82 -4.55 2.19
C LEU A 11 7.96 -5.03 3.38
N GLN A 12 8.54 -5.23 4.56
CA GLN A 12 7.81 -5.67 5.77
C GLN A 12 7.10 -4.53 6.52
N THR A 13 7.40 -3.27 6.24
CA THR A 13 6.77 -2.11 6.91
C THR A 13 5.56 -1.57 6.18
N LEU A 14 5.32 -2.01 4.94
CA LEU A 14 4.11 -1.62 4.24
C LEU A 14 2.92 -2.32 4.91
N PRO A 15 1.93 -1.59 5.42
CA PRO A 15 0.76 -2.21 6.01
C PRO A 15 0.06 -3.07 4.94
N THR A 16 -0.40 -4.24 5.34
CA THR A 16 -1.25 -5.08 4.50
C THR A 16 -2.71 -4.84 4.87
N ALA A 17 -3.55 -4.55 3.87
CA ALA A 17 -4.99 -4.45 4.02
C ALA A 17 -5.69 -5.72 3.53
N THR A 18 -6.82 -6.03 4.18
CA THR A 18 -7.69 -7.14 3.77
C THR A 18 -8.62 -6.67 2.66
N ILE A 19 -8.19 -6.76 1.41
CA ILE A 19 -8.95 -6.34 0.22
C ILE A 19 -8.96 -7.45 -0.82
N GLU A 20 -10.12 -7.66 -1.44
CA GLU A 20 -10.27 -8.65 -2.49
C GLU A 20 -9.64 -8.17 -3.79
N CYS A 21 -8.73 -8.96 -4.35
CA CYS A 21 -8.10 -8.66 -5.62
C CYS A 21 -9.07 -9.00 -6.77
N PRO A 22 -9.48 -8.04 -7.60
CA PRO A 22 -10.42 -8.28 -8.71
C PRO A 22 -9.85 -9.20 -9.80
N LYS A 23 -8.54 -9.48 -9.78
CA LYS A 23 -7.87 -10.36 -10.75
C LYS A 23 -7.78 -11.82 -10.31
N CYS A 24 -7.64 -12.08 -9.01
CA CYS A 24 -7.31 -13.43 -8.51
C CYS A 24 -8.09 -13.87 -7.26
N GLY A 25 -8.95 -13.00 -6.71
CA GLY A 25 -9.75 -13.29 -5.51
C GLY A 25 -8.93 -13.38 -4.22
N ASN A 26 -7.71 -12.86 -4.18
CA ASN A 26 -6.92 -12.85 -2.95
C ASN A 26 -7.44 -11.78 -1.99
N ASN A 27 -7.53 -12.08 -0.69
CA ASN A 27 -8.00 -11.14 0.33
C ASN A 27 -6.88 -10.29 0.97
N GLN A 28 -5.64 -10.37 0.50
CA GLN A 28 -4.52 -9.61 1.06
C GLN A 28 -3.83 -8.76 -0.01
N ALA A 29 -3.59 -7.49 0.32
CA ALA A 29 -2.80 -6.58 -0.50
C ALA A 29 -1.97 -5.64 0.37
N TYR A 30 -0.79 -5.27 -0.10
CA TYR A 30 -0.03 -4.16 0.47
C TYR A 30 -0.76 -2.86 0.18
N VAL A 31 -0.96 -2.02 1.18
CA VAL A 31 -1.54 -0.70 1.02
C VAL A 31 -0.50 0.37 1.34
N TRP A 32 -0.45 1.42 0.53
CA TRP A 32 0.30 2.62 0.86
C TRP A 32 -0.42 3.86 0.33
N GLN A 33 -0.36 4.92 1.12
CA GLN A 33 -0.87 6.22 0.74
C GLN A 33 0.25 7.06 0.16
N VAL A 34 -0.03 7.73 -0.96
CA VAL A 34 0.90 8.70 -1.54
C VAL A 34 0.27 10.08 -1.38
N GLN A 35 0.95 10.94 -0.61
CA GLN A 35 0.57 12.34 -0.49
C GLN A 35 1.07 13.08 -1.75
N THR A 36 0.19 13.30 -2.73
CA THR A 36 0.47 14.21 -3.83
C THR A 36 0.48 15.65 -3.30
N ARG A 37 1.54 16.39 -3.60
CA ARG A 37 1.73 17.78 -3.15
C ARG A 37 0.89 18.73 -4.01
N GLY A 38 -0.43 18.57 -3.98
CA GLY A 38 -1.38 19.41 -4.69
C GLY A 38 -2.58 19.62 -3.78
N ALA A 39 -2.91 20.87 -3.49
CA ALA A 39 -3.91 21.28 -2.50
C ALA A 39 -5.37 20.91 -2.84
N ASP A 40 -5.59 20.03 -3.83
CA ASP A 40 -6.90 19.82 -4.47
C ASP A 40 -7.29 18.34 -4.64
N GLU A 41 -6.40 17.37 -4.38
CA GLU A 41 -6.74 15.94 -4.55
C GLU A 41 -6.49 15.14 -3.27
N SER A 42 -7.54 14.47 -2.81
CA SER A 42 -7.54 13.56 -1.66
C SER A 42 -6.40 12.54 -1.71
N SER A 43 -5.84 12.21 -0.55
CA SER A 43 -4.81 11.18 -0.38
C SER A 43 -5.15 9.91 -1.16
N THR A 44 -4.40 9.62 -2.22
CA THR A 44 -4.65 8.41 -3.02
C THR A 44 -4.01 7.19 -2.33
N GLN A 45 -4.85 6.20 -2.02
CA GLN A 45 -4.40 4.91 -1.52
C GLN A 45 -4.17 3.92 -2.67
N PHE A 46 -3.00 3.30 -2.69
CA PHE A 46 -2.63 2.25 -3.62
C PHE A 46 -2.64 0.91 -2.91
N PHE A 47 -3.21 -0.09 -3.57
CA PHE A 47 -3.30 -1.46 -3.11
C PHE A 47 -2.58 -2.37 -4.10
N ARG A 48 -1.69 -3.23 -3.62
CA ARG A 48 -0.96 -4.21 -4.43
C ARG A 48 -1.16 -5.60 -3.89
N CYS A 49 -1.79 -6.44 -4.70
CA CYS A 49 -2.02 -7.83 -4.35
C CYS A 49 -0.71 -8.55 -4.01
N THR A 50 -0.67 -9.21 -2.85
CA THR A 50 0.50 -9.99 -2.41
C THR A 50 0.71 -11.27 -3.23
N LYS A 51 -0.36 -11.76 -3.89
CA LYS A 51 -0.36 -13.03 -4.64
C LYS A 51 -0.01 -12.84 -6.12
N CYS A 52 -0.70 -11.93 -6.82
CA CYS A 52 -0.55 -11.74 -8.27
C CYS A 52 0.17 -10.45 -8.64
N GLY A 53 0.47 -9.57 -7.68
CA GLY A 53 1.14 -8.30 -7.92
C GLY A 53 0.27 -7.23 -8.62
N TYR A 54 -1.02 -7.48 -8.83
CA TYR A 54 -1.94 -6.50 -9.40
C TYR A 54 -2.05 -5.28 -8.48
N THR A 55 -1.79 -4.09 -9.03
CA THR A 55 -1.86 -2.83 -8.28
C THR A 55 -3.04 -2.01 -8.77
N PHE A 56 -3.87 -1.55 -7.84
CA PHE A 56 -5.05 -0.72 -8.10
C PHE A 56 -5.13 0.38 -7.04
N ARG A 57 -5.85 1.45 -7.34
CA ARG A 57 -6.01 2.61 -6.44
C ARG A 57 -7.47 2.74 -6.04
N GLU A 58 -7.70 3.11 -4.79
CA GLU A 58 -9.03 3.53 -4.34
C GLU A 58 -9.15 5.04 -4.60
N TYR A 59 -10.11 5.39 -5.44
CA TYR A 59 -10.56 6.77 -5.60
C TYR A 59 -11.66 7.01 -4.57
N SER A 60 -11.37 7.88 -3.61
CA SER A 60 -12.41 8.46 -2.76
C SER A 60 -13.03 9.68 -3.42
#